data_AF-A0A9P5YWX6-F1
#
_entry.id   AF-A0A9P5YWX6-F1
#
_cell.length_a   1.000
_cell.length_b   1.000
_cell.length_c   1.000
_cell.angle_alpha   90.00
_cell.angle_beta   90.00
_cell.angle_gamma   90.00
#
_symmetry.space_group_name_H-M   'P 1'
#
loop_
_entity.id
_entity.type
_entity.pdbx_description
1 polymer ?
#
loop_
_entity_poly.entity_id
_entity_poly.type
_entity_poly.pdbx_seq_one_letter_code
_entity_poly.pdbx_strand_id
1 'polypeptide(L)'
;SALPLLVFVAFATADIIAFSGNLCDGDAGSDVACDGSCHSFSNRHSFQVSQLATGAHCVTAFENANCDTLVGVFQGQGNSSCANVNTGTNVQSFICATDDVCV
;
A
#
# COMPACT_ATOMS: atom_id res chain seq x y z
N SER A 1 -0.81 46.00 0.95
CA SER A 1 -0.39 44.81 0.21
C SER A 1 -0.75 43.57 1.00
N ALA A 2 -1.67 42.74 0.49
CA ALA A 2 -2.05 41.48 1.13
C ALA A 2 -1.25 40.34 0.45
N LEU A 3 -0.52 39.56 1.23
CA LEU A 3 0.16 38.35 0.73
C LEU A 3 -0.89 37.25 0.50
N PRO A 4 -0.89 36.56 -0.65
CA PRO A 4 -1.73 35.39 -0.82
C PRO A 4 -1.17 34.23 0.01
N LEU A 5 -2.01 33.66 0.87
CA LEU A 5 -1.75 32.43 1.60
C LEU A 5 -1.83 31.27 0.60
N LEU A 6 -0.68 30.73 0.19
CA LEU A 6 -0.62 29.52 -0.63
C LEU A 6 -1.04 28.31 0.23
N VAL A 7 -2.26 27.84 0.02
CA VAL A 7 -2.72 26.55 0.55
C VAL A 7 -2.09 25.46 -0.31
N PHE A 8 -1.04 24.82 0.20
CA PHE A 8 -0.57 23.55 -0.36
C PHE A 8 -1.62 22.49 -0.03
N VAL A 9 -2.44 22.14 -1.00
CA VAL A 9 -3.27 20.93 -0.92
C VAL A 9 -2.29 19.77 -1.04
N ALA A 10 -1.98 19.13 0.08
CA ALA A 10 -1.31 17.84 0.06
C ALA A 10 -2.28 16.87 -0.62
N PHE A 11 -2.00 16.53 -1.87
CA PHE A 11 -2.66 15.41 -2.52
C PHE A 11 -2.19 14.17 -1.78
N ALA A 12 -3.02 13.67 -0.85
CA ALA A 12 -2.94 12.27 -0.47
C ALA A 12 -3.38 11.51 -1.73
N THR A 13 -2.42 11.25 -2.62
CA THR A 13 -2.65 10.32 -3.72
C THR A 13 -2.88 8.99 -3.03
N ALA A 14 -4.08 8.45 -3.19
CA ALA A 14 -4.33 7.10 -2.78
C ALA A 14 -3.46 6.21 -3.69
N ASP A 15 -2.57 5.45 -3.06
CA ASP A 15 -1.38 4.90 -3.70
C ASP A 15 -1.48 3.40 -3.87
N ILE A 16 -2.27 2.70 -3.04
CA ILE A 16 -2.34 1.25 -3.04
C ILE A 16 -3.75 0.74 -2.78
N ILE A 17 -4.17 -0.23 -3.59
CA ILE A 17 -5.44 -0.94 -3.49
C ILE A 17 -5.14 -2.42 -3.28
N ALA A 18 -5.74 -3.02 -2.26
CA ALA A 18 -5.69 -4.46 -2.01
C ALA A 18 -6.93 -5.16 -2.56
N PHE A 19 -6.80 -6.39 -3.08
CA PHE A 19 -7.86 -7.13 -3.75
C PHE A 19 -8.08 -8.50 -3.11
N SER A 20 -9.32 -9.01 -3.16
CA SER A 20 -9.65 -10.36 -2.66
C SER A 20 -9.26 -11.49 -3.60
N GLY A 21 -8.85 -11.21 -4.83
CA GLY A 21 -8.27 -12.20 -5.73
C GLY A 21 -6.75 -12.18 -5.75
N ASN A 22 -6.16 -13.15 -6.44
CA ASN A 22 -4.72 -13.37 -6.48
C ASN A 22 -4.03 -12.55 -7.57
N LEU A 23 -4.77 -12.08 -8.56
CA LEU A 23 -4.26 -11.39 -9.75
C LEU A 23 -4.83 -9.97 -9.83
N CYS A 24 -5.07 -9.35 -8.68
CA CYS A 24 -5.81 -8.09 -8.56
C CYS A 24 -7.18 -8.17 -9.23
N ASP A 25 -7.72 -9.39 -9.22
CA ASP A 25 -9.08 -9.74 -9.57
C ASP A 25 -9.95 -9.80 -8.31
N GLY A 26 -11.27 -9.80 -8.48
CA GLY A 26 -12.22 -9.79 -7.36
C GLY A 26 -12.47 -8.39 -6.79
N ASP A 27 -12.87 -8.36 -5.51
CA ASP A 27 -13.34 -7.14 -4.86
C ASP A 27 -12.14 -6.27 -4.45
N ALA A 28 -12.13 -5.04 -4.96
CA ALA A 28 -11.20 -4.01 -4.52
C ALA A 28 -11.52 -3.56 -3.08
N GLY A 29 -10.47 -3.37 -2.29
CA GLY A 29 -10.53 -2.75 -0.98
C GLY A 29 -10.53 -1.23 -1.05
N SER A 30 -10.26 -0.59 0.08
CA SER A 30 -10.01 0.84 0.13
C SER A 30 -8.70 1.19 -0.57
N ASP A 31 -8.70 2.31 -1.28
CA ASP A 31 -7.51 2.95 -1.79
C ASP A 31 -6.88 3.76 -0.65
N VAL A 32 -5.64 3.45 -0.28
CA VAL A 32 -4.96 4.04 0.89
C VAL A 32 -3.62 4.65 0.47
N ALA A 33 -3.17 5.67 1.20
CA ALA A 33 -1.90 6.35 0.93
C ALA A 33 -0.71 5.52 1.41
N CYS A 34 0.42 5.59 0.71
CA CYS A 34 1.68 4.99 1.13
C CYS A 34 2.46 5.93 2.06
N ASP A 35 1.86 6.25 3.21
CA ASP A 35 2.34 7.23 4.20
C ASP A 35 3.06 6.61 5.40
N GLY A 36 3.30 5.30 5.38
CA GLY A 36 3.90 4.53 6.47
C GLY A 36 2.91 4.11 7.55
N SER A 37 1.60 4.37 7.40
CA SER A 37 0.59 3.88 8.35
C SER A 37 0.23 2.40 8.13
N CYS A 38 -0.30 1.79 9.19
CA CYS A 38 -0.72 0.39 9.19
C CYS A 38 -2.16 0.25 8.67
N HIS A 39 -2.35 -0.61 7.67
CA HIS A 39 -3.63 -0.84 7.02
C HIS A 39 -4.04 -2.31 7.08
N SER A 40 -5.34 -2.57 7.10
CA SER A 40 -5.86 -3.94 7.07
C SER A 40 -5.65 -4.59 5.71
N PHE A 41 -5.15 -5.82 5.71
CA PHE A 41 -5.07 -6.72 4.55
C PHE A 41 -6.02 -7.92 4.71
N SER A 42 -6.91 -7.90 5.70
CA SER A 42 -7.76 -9.06 6.02
C SER A 42 -8.66 -9.43 4.84
N ASN A 43 -8.67 -10.72 4.49
CA ASN A 43 -9.36 -11.28 3.31
C ASN A 43 -8.91 -10.68 1.96
N ARG A 44 -7.65 -10.22 1.89
CA ARG A 44 -6.99 -9.78 0.65
C ARG A 44 -5.84 -10.73 0.31
N HIS A 45 -5.52 -10.80 -0.98
CA HIS A 45 -4.55 -11.75 -1.51
C HIS A 45 -3.58 -11.13 -2.52
N SER A 46 -3.88 -9.93 -3.00
CA SER A 46 -2.99 -9.17 -3.88
C SER A 46 -3.16 -7.68 -3.65
N PHE A 47 -2.19 -6.90 -4.13
CA PHE A 47 -2.31 -5.45 -4.16
C PHE A 47 -1.76 -4.88 -5.47
N GLN A 48 -2.17 -3.64 -5.75
CA GLN A 48 -1.68 -2.85 -6.86
C GLN A 48 -1.36 -1.45 -6.37
N VAL A 49 -0.19 -0.94 -6.76
CA VAL A 49 0.15 0.48 -6.59
C VAL A 49 -0.46 1.27 -7.75
N SER A 50 -1.25 2.30 -7.44
CA SER A 50 -2.02 3.11 -8.40
C SER A 50 -1.16 3.66 -9.54
N GLN A 51 -1.72 3.82 -10.75
CA GLN A 51 -1.02 4.45 -11.90
C GLN A 51 -0.58 5.88 -11.59
N LEU A 52 -1.31 6.54 -10.68
CA LEU A 52 -1.10 7.95 -10.32
C LEU A 52 -0.01 8.11 -9.28
N ALA A 53 0.36 7.02 -8.58
CA ALA A 53 1.46 7.00 -7.65
C ALA A 53 2.78 6.96 -8.44
N THR A 54 3.68 7.90 -8.12
CA THR A 54 4.98 8.02 -8.80
C THR A 54 6.10 7.65 -7.84
N GLY A 55 7.12 6.97 -8.37
CA GLY A 55 8.26 6.53 -7.60
C GLY A 55 8.20 5.05 -7.28
N ALA A 56 9.12 4.61 -6.45
CA ALA A 56 9.15 3.25 -5.96
C ALA A 56 8.50 3.20 -4.58
N HIS A 57 7.69 2.17 -4.36
CA HIS A 57 7.04 1.94 -3.09
C HIS A 57 7.53 0.64 -2.49
N CYS A 58 7.66 0.62 -1.17
CA CYS A 58 7.78 -0.61 -0.42
C CYS A 58 6.46 -0.94 0.28
N VAL A 59 6.03 -2.19 0.13
CA VAL A 59 4.93 -2.77 0.91
C VAL A 59 5.48 -3.84 1.84
N THR A 60 5.16 -3.70 3.11
CA THR A 60 5.55 -4.64 4.17
C THR A 60 4.30 -5.33 4.68
N ALA A 61 4.29 -6.67 4.69
CA ALA A 61 3.15 -7.50 5.07
C ALA A 61 3.37 -8.12 6.46
N PHE A 62 2.29 -8.17 7.25
CA PHE A 62 2.31 -8.63 8.63
C PHE A 62 1.23 -9.69 8.90
N GLU A 63 1.55 -10.65 9.77
CA GLU A 63 0.64 -11.74 10.15
C GLU A 63 -0.52 -11.25 11.01
N ASN A 64 -0.28 -10.22 11.82
CA ASN A 64 -1.25 -9.66 12.75
C ASN A 64 -1.90 -8.38 12.21
N ALA A 65 -2.95 -7.88 12.87
CA ALA A 65 -3.70 -6.72 12.41
C ALA A 65 -3.05 -5.36 12.76
N ASN A 66 -2.00 -5.37 13.59
CA ASN A 66 -1.39 -4.16 14.17
C ASN A 66 -0.01 -3.84 13.56
N CYS A 67 0.41 -4.57 12.53
CA CYS A 67 1.73 -4.43 11.91
C CYS A 67 2.93 -4.66 12.84
N ASP A 68 2.87 -5.69 13.71
CA ASP A 68 3.99 -6.01 14.63
C ASP A 68 4.77 -7.27 14.23
N THR A 69 4.14 -8.20 13.49
CA THR A 69 4.76 -9.48 13.11
C THR A 69 5.02 -9.54 11.61
N LEU A 70 6.23 -9.16 11.19
CA LEU A 70 6.64 -9.16 9.78
C LEU A 70 6.60 -10.57 9.17
N VAL A 71 6.02 -10.69 7.99
CA VAL A 71 5.98 -11.96 7.22
C VAL A 71 6.39 -11.82 5.76
N GLY A 72 6.45 -10.60 5.20
CA GLY A 72 6.83 -10.40 3.81
C GLY A 72 7.14 -8.96 3.47
N VAL A 73 7.93 -8.79 2.41
CA VAL A 73 8.38 -7.48 1.93
C VAL A 73 8.34 -7.47 0.41
N PHE A 74 7.78 -6.40 -0.17
CA PHE A 74 7.62 -6.20 -1.61
C PHE A 74 8.21 -4.83 -1.98
N GLN A 75 9.42 -4.84 -2.54
CA GLN A 75 10.14 -3.62 -2.94
C GLN A 75 9.87 -3.24 -4.39
N GLY A 76 10.13 -1.98 -4.73
CA GLY A 76 10.07 -1.49 -6.11
C GLY A 76 8.67 -1.58 -6.72
N GLN A 77 7.63 -1.58 -5.90
CA GLN A 77 6.25 -1.67 -6.36
C GLN A 77 5.81 -0.34 -6.97
N GLY A 78 5.11 -0.41 -8.11
CA GLY A 78 4.73 0.78 -8.88
C GLY A 78 4.17 0.43 -10.26
N ASN A 79 3.77 1.45 -11.02
CA ASN A 79 3.28 1.33 -12.40
C ASN A 79 2.08 0.38 -12.58
N SER A 80 1.22 0.25 -11.56
CA SER A 80 0.01 -0.58 -11.66
C SER A 80 0.28 -2.06 -11.90
N SER A 81 1.48 -2.53 -11.56
CA SER A 81 1.77 -3.95 -11.55
C SER A 81 1.04 -4.59 -10.38
N CYS A 82 0.32 -5.68 -10.65
CA CYS A 82 -0.31 -6.45 -9.60
C CYS A 82 0.71 -7.35 -8.91
N ALA A 83 0.71 -7.34 -7.58
CA ALA A 83 1.54 -8.21 -6.76
C ALA A 83 0.66 -9.20 -5.97
N ASN A 84 0.88 -10.49 -6.20
CA ASN A 84 0.31 -11.54 -5.37
C ASN A 84 1.04 -11.63 -4.02
N VAL A 85 0.30 -11.60 -2.93
CA VAL A 85 0.84 -11.71 -1.57
C VAL A 85 0.70 -13.16 -1.09
N ASN A 86 1.76 -13.93 -1.29
CA ASN A 86 1.85 -15.32 -0.83
C ASN A 86 3.07 -15.52 0.07
N THR A 87 2.91 -15.22 1.36
CA THR A 87 3.96 -15.32 2.38
C THR A 87 4.01 -16.71 3.03
N GLY A 88 3.10 -17.63 2.66
CA GLY A 88 2.94 -18.92 3.33
C GLY A 88 2.23 -18.85 4.69
N THR A 89 1.82 -17.66 5.12
CA THR A 89 1.07 -17.41 6.37
C THR A 89 -0.16 -16.57 6.09
N ASN A 90 -1.00 -16.39 7.11
CA ASN A 90 -2.17 -15.52 7.03
C ASN A 90 -1.75 -14.06 7.20
N VAL A 91 -1.79 -13.26 6.13
CA VAL A 91 -1.51 -11.82 6.21
C VAL A 91 -2.77 -11.08 6.66
N GLN A 92 -2.65 -10.23 7.68
CA GLN A 92 -3.78 -9.47 8.24
C GLN A 92 -3.61 -7.96 8.12
N SER A 93 -2.37 -7.46 7.99
CA SER A 93 -2.12 -6.04 7.78
C SER A 93 -0.89 -5.80 6.90
N PHE A 94 -0.76 -4.57 6.43
CA PHE A 94 0.39 -4.10 5.69
C PHE A 94 0.73 -2.64 6.02
N ILE A 95 1.99 -2.27 5.80
CA ILE A 95 2.45 -0.87 5.75
C ILE A 95 2.92 -0.61 4.33
N CYS A 96 2.60 0.56 3.78
CA CYS A 96 3.18 1.03 2.52
C CYS A 96 3.93 2.34 2.73
N ALA A 97 5.12 2.47 2.15
CA ALA A 97 5.91 3.69 2.14
C ALA A 97 6.26 4.11 0.70
N THR A 98 6.41 5.41 0.46
CA THR A 98 6.77 6.03 -0.82
C THR A 98 8.29 6.00 -1.11
N ASP A 99 8.99 5.03 -0.52
CA ASP A 99 10.43 4.82 -0.71
C ASP A 99 10.75 3.33 -0.98
N ASP A 100 12.01 3.06 -1.32
CA ASP A 100 12.51 1.69 -1.55
C ASP A 100 12.87 0.94 -0.25
N VAL A 101 12.63 1.54 0.92
CA VAL A 101 13.08 1.02 2.21
C VAL A 101 11.90 0.50 3.01
N CYS A 102 11.97 -0.78 3.36
CA CYS A 102 10.90 -1.46 4.07
C CYS A 102 11.14 -1.39 5.57
N VAL A 103 10.06 -1.40 6.34
CA VAL A 103 10.07 -1.22 7.80
C VAL A 103 9.80 -2.50 8.57
#